data_AF-A0A1M6U4E3-F1
#
_entry.id   AF-A0A1M6U4E3-F1
#
_cell.length_a   1.000
_cell.length_b   1.000
_cell.length_c   1.000
_cell.angle_alpha   90.00
_cell.angle_beta   90.00
_cell.angle_gamma   90.00
#
_symmetry.space_group_name_H-M   'P 1'
#
loop_
_entity.id
_entity.type
_entity.pdbx_description
1 polymer ?
#
loop_
_entity_poly.entity_id
_entity_poly.type
_entity_poly.pdbx_seq_one_letter_code
_entity_poly.pdbx_strand_id
1 'polypeptide(L)'
;MFDYRGLHDMAFLALYWGAAVLALLAALYLLCRRKNLLMHESGPEELLTIELPSGRKLRLGRPRRSSPRLRRWTAAALVAMALSHVWWYGVGQWWLVDDHLVRTLLVIMLDHMTLVPLLMGVLLAMLQDRRRPLWPWLLVQAPVAVLGAVGMAQRSWLLGYTLACWWQLGSIAVFITYYIYALRQYGRWLLMSYADLEHKQVWQSLALALVFFAIYGLYTSNMGALSREYLSQVLTVAIVAFLVWRAETLEELSDGGPP
;
A
#
# COMPACT_ATOMS: atom_id res chain seq x y z
N MET A 1 -23.34 -13.48 6.28
CA MET A 1 -24.12 -12.58 5.40
C MET A 1 -23.91 -11.19 5.98
N PHE A 2 -23.24 -10.29 5.26
CA PHE A 2 -22.91 -8.96 5.79
C PHE A 2 -24.21 -8.14 5.80
N ASP A 3 -24.75 -7.83 6.98
CA ASP A 3 -26.01 -7.08 7.12
C ASP A 3 -25.85 -5.59 6.77
N TYR A 4 -24.65 -5.13 6.37
CA TYR A 4 -24.30 -3.74 6.04
C TYR A 4 -24.92 -2.71 6.99
N ARG A 5 -24.94 -3.03 8.29
CA ARG A 5 -25.64 -2.21 9.30
C ARG A 5 -25.07 -0.79 9.36
N GLY A 6 -23.80 -0.62 9.02
CA GLY A 6 -23.17 0.70 8.95
C GLY A 6 -23.83 1.65 7.96
N LEU A 7 -24.49 1.16 6.90
CA LEU A 7 -25.15 2.03 5.93
C LEU A 7 -26.39 2.74 6.46
N HIS A 8 -26.94 2.28 7.58
CA HIS A 8 -28.03 2.94 8.28
C HIS A 8 -27.54 3.84 9.43
N ASP A 9 -26.24 3.84 9.71
CA ASP A 9 -25.62 4.63 10.75
C ASP A 9 -24.91 5.86 10.14
N MET A 10 -25.44 7.04 10.43
CA MET A 10 -24.91 8.30 9.90
C MET A 10 -23.49 8.59 10.39
N ALA A 11 -23.14 8.18 11.62
CA ALA A 11 -21.79 8.36 12.14
C ALA A 11 -20.82 7.41 11.42
N PHE A 12 -21.25 6.18 11.11
CA PHE A 12 -20.46 5.28 10.29
C PHE A 12 -20.23 5.84 8.89
N LEU A 13 -21.29 6.30 8.21
CA LEU A 13 -21.18 6.86 6.86
C LEU A 13 -20.26 8.09 6.82
N ALA A 14 -20.35 8.97 7.81
CA ALA A 14 -19.47 10.12 7.93
C ALA A 14 -18.01 9.70 8.09
N LEU A 15 -17.74 8.69 8.94
CA LEU A 15 -16.39 8.17 9.14
C LEU A 15 -15.86 7.43 7.89
N TYR A 16 -16.70 6.63 7.24
CA TYR A 16 -16.41 5.88 6.02
C TYR A 16 -16.02 6.82 4.88
N TRP A 17 -16.84 7.83 4.59
CA TRP A 17 -16.51 8.83 3.56
C TRP A 17 -15.37 9.75 3.99
N GLY A 18 -15.26 10.07 5.28
CA GLY A 18 -14.14 10.82 5.82
C GLY A 18 -12.80 10.13 5.58
N ALA A 19 -12.73 8.82 5.80
CA ALA A 19 -11.54 8.00 5.53
C ALA A 19 -11.20 7.98 4.03
N ALA A 20 -12.20 7.83 3.16
CA ALA A 20 -12.02 7.86 1.70
C ALA A 20 -11.46 9.21 1.21
N VAL A 21 -12.04 10.32 1.67
CA VAL A 21 -11.61 11.68 1.32
C VAL A 21 -10.20 11.95 1.85
N LEU A 22 -9.90 11.55 3.09
CA LEU A 22 -8.57 11.68 3.66
C LEU A 22 -7.52 10.94 2.82
N ALA A 23 -7.80 9.69 2.43
CA ALA A 23 -6.91 8.91 1.58
C ALA A 23 -6.69 9.59 0.21
N LEU A 24 -7.75 10.09 -0.42
CA LEU A 24 -7.66 10.79 -1.71
C LEU A 24 -6.85 12.09 -1.60
N LEU A 25 -7.11 12.91 -0.58
CA LEU A 25 -6.37 14.15 -0.34
C LEU A 25 -4.88 13.87 -0.06
N ALA A 26 -4.59 12.83 0.72
CA ALA A 26 -3.23 12.38 0.96
C ALA A 26 -2.53 11.91 -0.32
N ALA A 27 -3.23 11.17 -1.19
CA ALA A 27 -2.69 10.77 -2.48
C ALA A 27 -2.36 11.97 -3.38
N LEU A 28 -3.30 12.91 -3.49
CA LEU A 28 -3.11 14.15 -4.25
C LEU A 28 -1.96 14.99 -3.69
N TYR A 29 -1.86 15.09 -2.36
CA TYR A 29 -0.74 15.74 -1.69
C TYR A 29 0.61 15.12 -2.11
N LEU A 30 0.73 13.80 -2.06
CA LEU A 30 1.96 13.09 -2.43
C LEU A 30 2.31 13.24 -3.93
N LEU A 31 1.30 13.30 -4.81
CA LEU A 31 1.50 13.45 -6.25
C LEU A 31 1.84 14.91 -6.65
N CYS A 32 1.13 15.88 -6.10
CA CYS A 32 1.26 17.31 -6.43
C CYS A 32 2.53 17.94 -5.83
N ARG A 33 3.18 17.30 -4.84
CA ARG A 33 4.45 17.77 -4.30
C ARG A 33 5.55 17.71 -5.37
N ARG A 34 6.08 18.90 -5.73
CA ARG A 34 7.06 19.15 -6.84
C ARG A 34 8.02 17.97 -7.09
N LYS A 35 8.13 17.59 -8.37
CA LYS A 35 9.02 16.56 -8.97
C LYS A 35 8.52 15.09 -8.91
N ASN A 36 7.37 14.75 -8.33
CA ASN A 36 6.90 13.34 -8.26
C ASN A 36 6.18 12.81 -9.51
N LEU A 37 5.39 13.63 -10.22
CA LEU A 37 4.62 13.17 -11.40
C LEU A 37 5.47 13.02 -12.67
N LEU A 38 6.57 13.79 -12.81
CA LEU A 38 7.25 13.98 -14.10
C LEU A 38 8.76 13.69 -14.11
N MET A 39 9.44 13.50 -12.97
CA MET A 39 10.87 13.16 -13.02
C MET A 39 11.09 11.67 -13.22
N HIS A 40 11.94 11.34 -14.20
CA HIS A 40 12.56 10.03 -14.32
C HIS A 40 13.44 9.78 -13.08
N GLU A 41 13.56 8.52 -12.63
CA GLU A 41 14.37 8.16 -11.44
C GLU A 41 15.85 8.56 -11.57
N SER A 42 16.29 8.92 -12.79
CA SER A 42 17.64 9.30 -13.20
C SER A 42 17.78 10.78 -13.60
N GLY A 43 17.08 11.69 -12.92
CA GLY A 43 17.28 13.14 -13.10
C GLY A 43 18.68 13.58 -12.63
N PRO A 44 19.34 14.54 -13.31
CA PRO A 44 20.70 14.96 -12.96
C PRO A 44 20.73 15.48 -11.53
N GLU A 45 21.70 14.99 -10.75
CA GLU A 45 21.97 15.49 -9.40
C GLU A 45 22.10 17.02 -9.47
N GLU A 46 21.16 17.75 -8.85
CA GLU A 46 21.32 19.18 -8.59
C GLU A 46 22.39 19.34 -7.50
N LEU A 47 23.65 19.10 -7.87
CA LEU A 47 24.83 19.35 -7.06
C LEU A 47 24.97 20.86 -6.91
N LEU A 48 24.77 21.35 -5.70
CA LEU A 48 25.02 22.75 -5.40
C LEU A 48 26.53 22.92 -5.34
N THR A 49 27.11 23.48 -6.40
CA THR A 49 28.56 23.68 -6.52
C THR A 49 28.90 25.04 -5.97
N ILE A 50 29.51 25.08 -4.78
CA ILE A 50 30.05 26.30 -4.18
C ILE A 50 31.53 26.39 -4.56
N GLU A 51 31.94 27.45 -5.24
CA GLU A 51 33.36 27.76 -5.42
C GLU A 51 33.89 28.41 -4.13
N LEU A 52 34.84 27.73 -3.49
CA LEU A 52 35.56 28.27 -2.34
C LEU A 52 36.57 29.33 -2.81
N PRO A 53 36.96 30.28 -1.93
CA PRO A 53 37.98 31.28 -2.22
C PRO A 53 39.34 30.69 -2.66
N SER A 54 39.59 29.41 -2.33
CA SER A 54 40.79 28.66 -2.73
C SER A 54 40.71 28.07 -4.15
N GLY A 55 39.67 28.36 -4.93
CA GLY A 55 39.41 27.75 -6.25
C GLY A 55 38.89 26.31 -6.20
N ARG A 56 38.63 25.74 -5.02
CA ARG A 56 38.05 24.39 -4.88
C ARG A 56 36.53 24.46 -5.02
N LYS A 57 35.97 23.53 -5.81
CA LYS A 57 34.52 23.35 -5.94
C LYS A 57 34.02 22.41 -4.84
N LEU A 58 33.32 22.95 -3.85
CA LEU A 58 32.59 22.16 -2.87
C LEU A 58 31.23 21.80 -3.46
N ARG A 59 31.01 20.51 -3.75
CA ARG A 59 29.70 20.03 -4.19
C ARG A 59 28.91 19.60 -2.95
N LEU A 60 27.93 20.41 -2.56
CA LEU A 60 26.99 20.03 -1.51
C LEU A 60 25.80 19.33 -2.15
N GLY A 61 25.58 18.08 -1.75
CA GLY A 61 24.32 17.41 -2.01
C GLY A 61 23.18 18.19 -1.34
N ARG A 62 22.10 18.46 -2.07
CA ARG A 62 20.88 19.03 -1.48
C ARG A 62 20.36 18.16 -0.33
N PRO A 63 19.58 18.73 0.61
CA PRO A 63 19.00 17.97 1.71
C PRO A 63 18.24 16.74 1.20
N ARG A 64 18.50 15.60 1.84
CA ARG A 64 17.90 14.28 1.58
C ARG A 64 16.39 14.43 1.42
N ARG A 65 15.88 14.07 0.24
CA ARG A 65 14.44 14.02 -0.04
C ARG A 65 13.98 12.57 0.08
N SER A 66 12.70 12.35 0.35
CA SER A 66 12.13 11.00 0.34
C SER A 66 11.92 10.50 -1.09
N SER A 67 12.04 9.19 -1.31
CA SER A 67 12.04 8.59 -2.65
C SER A 67 10.76 8.86 -3.48
N PRO A 68 10.88 9.36 -4.73
CA PRO A 68 9.74 9.53 -5.63
C PRO A 68 8.97 8.23 -5.88
N ARG A 69 9.69 7.10 -5.96
CA ARG A 69 9.08 5.77 -6.13
C ARG A 69 8.16 5.43 -4.96
N LEU A 70 8.63 5.61 -3.72
CA LEU A 70 7.82 5.36 -2.53
C LEU A 70 6.56 6.22 -2.51
N ARG A 71 6.67 7.51 -2.86
CA ARG A 71 5.51 8.40 -2.93
C ARG A 71 4.49 7.99 -3.97
N ARG A 72 4.93 7.58 -5.17
CA ARG A 72 4.03 7.11 -6.24
C ARG A 72 3.28 5.85 -5.83
N TRP A 73 3.97 4.85 -5.28
CA TRP A 73 3.33 3.63 -4.82
C TRP A 73 2.40 3.88 -3.63
N THR A 74 2.79 4.78 -2.72
CA THR A 74 1.95 5.18 -1.59
C THR A 74 0.70 5.89 -2.09
N ALA A 75 0.83 6.85 -3.01
CA ALA A 75 -0.30 7.53 -3.61
C ALA A 75 -1.24 6.55 -4.35
N ALA A 76 -0.69 5.59 -5.09
CA ALA A 76 -1.49 4.57 -5.76
C ALA A 76 -2.28 3.71 -4.75
N ALA A 77 -1.65 3.26 -3.65
CA ALA A 77 -2.32 2.54 -2.58
C ALA A 77 -3.45 3.37 -1.94
N LEU A 78 -3.21 4.66 -1.70
CA LEU A 78 -4.20 5.58 -1.14
C LEU A 78 -5.38 5.85 -2.10
N VAL A 79 -5.12 5.95 -3.41
CA VAL A 79 -6.18 6.03 -4.42
C VAL A 79 -7.01 4.75 -4.42
N ALA A 80 -6.38 3.58 -4.38
CA ALA A 80 -7.09 2.32 -4.30
C ALA A 80 -7.92 2.21 -3.01
N MET A 81 -7.43 2.74 -1.87
CA MET A 81 -8.21 2.84 -0.64
C MET A 81 -9.45 3.71 -0.82
N ALA A 82 -9.32 4.89 -1.43
CA ALA A 82 -10.46 5.75 -1.71
C ALA A 82 -11.46 5.08 -2.66
N LEU A 83 -10.98 4.45 -3.74
CA LEU A 83 -11.82 3.73 -4.68
C LEU A 83 -12.52 2.52 -4.03
N SER A 84 -11.87 1.86 -3.06
CA SER A 84 -12.49 0.81 -2.25
C SER A 84 -13.78 1.27 -1.63
N HIS A 85 -13.78 2.48 -1.04
CA HIS A 85 -14.99 3.03 -0.46
C HIS A 85 -16.07 3.28 -1.52
N VAL A 86 -15.67 3.74 -2.71
CA VAL A 86 -16.56 4.02 -3.83
C VAL A 86 -17.20 2.75 -4.38
N TRP A 87 -16.45 1.68 -4.65
CA TRP A 87 -17.06 0.46 -5.19
C TRP A 87 -17.85 -0.31 -4.14
N TRP A 88 -17.41 -0.33 -2.87
CA TRP A 88 -18.22 -0.94 -1.80
C TRP A 88 -19.55 -0.22 -1.61
N TYR A 89 -19.58 1.11 -1.74
CA TYR A 89 -20.83 1.87 -1.67
C TYR A 89 -21.63 1.79 -2.98
N GLY A 90 -21.03 2.14 -4.12
CA GLY A 90 -21.72 2.24 -5.41
C GLY A 90 -22.16 0.89 -5.97
N VAL A 91 -21.28 -0.12 -5.99
CA VAL A 91 -21.67 -1.49 -6.39
C VAL A 91 -22.59 -2.09 -5.31
N GLY A 92 -22.27 -1.82 -4.05
CA GLY A 92 -23.03 -2.27 -2.87
C GLY A 92 -24.50 -1.85 -2.86
N GLN A 93 -24.76 -0.60 -3.23
CA GLN A 93 -26.04 0.08 -3.02
C GLN A 93 -26.80 0.41 -4.31
N TRP A 94 -26.13 0.48 -5.46
CA TRP A 94 -26.79 0.95 -6.69
C TRP A 94 -26.79 -0.07 -7.82
N TRP A 95 -25.72 -0.85 -8.00
CA TRP A 95 -25.55 -1.61 -9.26
C TRP A 95 -25.81 -3.12 -9.17
N LEU A 96 -25.80 -3.74 -7.99
CA LEU A 96 -26.07 -5.18 -7.82
C LEU A 96 -26.85 -5.47 -6.53
N VAL A 97 -27.84 -4.64 -6.21
CA VAL A 97 -28.59 -4.72 -4.94
C VAL A 97 -29.19 -6.11 -4.73
N ASP A 98 -29.77 -6.68 -5.79
CA ASP A 98 -30.49 -7.97 -5.74
C ASP A 98 -29.59 -9.20 -5.86
N ASP A 99 -28.39 -9.07 -6.45
CA ASP A 99 -27.42 -10.18 -6.56
C ASP A 99 -26.32 -10.03 -5.52
N HIS A 100 -26.70 -10.31 -4.26
CA HIS A 100 -25.80 -10.20 -3.11
C HIS A 100 -24.51 -11.02 -3.27
N LEU A 101 -24.58 -12.18 -3.93
CA LEU A 101 -23.42 -13.03 -4.12
C LEU A 101 -22.43 -12.36 -5.07
N VAL A 102 -22.84 -12.05 -6.30
CA VAL A 102 -21.97 -11.48 -7.32
C VAL A 102 -21.44 -10.13 -6.86
N ARG A 103 -22.31 -9.31 -6.25
CA ARG A 103 -21.91 -8.03 -5.64
C ARG A 103 -20.78 -8.19 -4.64
N THR A 104 -20.94 -9.10 -3.68
CA THR A 104 -19.97 -9.30 -2.59
C THR A 104 -18.67 -9.87 -3.13
N LEU A 105 -18.73 -10.84 -4.04
CA LEU A 105 -17.55 -11.37 -4.70
C LEU A 105 -16.81 -10.26 -5.46
N LEU A 106 -17.51 -9.46 -6.27
CA LEU A 106 -16.90 -8.41 -7.07
C LEU A 106 -16.13 -7.39 -6.22
N VAL A 107 -16.75 -6.83 -5.18
CA VAL A 107 -16.10 -5.81 -4.33
C VAL A 107 -14.91 -6.37 -3.55
N ILE A 108 -14.99 -7.61 -3.06
CA ILE A 108 -13.86 -8.29 -2.39
C ILE A 108 -12.72 -8.53 -3.39
N MET A 109 -13.04 -8.96 -4.61
CA MET A 109 -12.03 -9.17 -5.65
C MET A 109 -11.35 -7.86 -6.05
N LEU A 110 -12.10 -6.76 -6.17
CA LEU A 110 -11.52 -5.45 -6.44
C LEU A 110 -10.52 -5.04 -5.36
N ASP A 111 -10.84 -5.24 -4.09
CA ASP A 111 -9.92 -5.00 -2.97
C ASP A 111 -8.68 -5.90 -3.05
N HIS A 112 -8.86 -7.21 -3.28
CA HIS A 112 -7.72 -8.13 -3.39
C HIS A 112 -6.79 -7.77 -4.56
N MET A 113 -7.35 -7.38 -5.70
CA MET A 113 -6.61 -7.05 -6.94
C MET A 113 -5.95 -5.68 -6.91
N THR A 114 -6.34 -4.81 -6.00
CA THR A 114 -5.79 -3.45 -5.92
C THR A 114 -5.04 -3.23 -4.62
N LEU A 115 -5.72 -3.25 -3.48
CA LEU A 115 -5.15 -2.89 -2.18
C LEU A 115 -3.98 -3.77 -1.78
N VAL A 116 -4.14 -5.08 -1.86
CA VAL A 116 -3.10 -6.01 -1.39
C VAL A 116 -1.79 -5.87 -2.17
N PRO A 117 -1.77 -5.97 -3.52
CA PRO A 117 -0.53 -5.82 -4.25
C PRO A 117 0.05 -4.40 -4.17
N LEU A 118 -0.78 -3.36 -4.04
CA LEU A 118 -0.29 -1.98 -3.87
C LEU A 118 0.40 -1.81 -2.51
N LEU A 119 -0.16 -2.36 -1.43
CA LEU A 119 0.47 -2.38 -0.11
C LEU A 119 1.79 -3.17 -0.11
N MET A 120 1.83 -4.32 -0.80
CA MET A 120 3.09 -5.05 -1.02
C MET A 120 4.12 -4.19 -1.76
N GLY A 121 3.70 -3.48 -2.82
CA GLY A 121 4.54 -2.55 -3.58
C GLY A 121 5.09 -1.41 -2.72
N VAL A 122 4.25 -0.83 -1.86
CA VAL A 122 4.65 0.20 -0.88
C VAL A 122 5.69 -0.34 0.09
N LEU A 123 5.46 -1.52 0.68
CA LEU A 123 6.40 -2.14 1.61
C LEU A 123 7.76 -2.39 0.96
N LEU A 124 7.79 -2.86 -0.29
CA LEU A 124 9.03 -3.04 -1.05
C LEU A 124 9.70 -1.72 -1.42
N ALA A 125 8.91 -0.69 -1.77
CA ALA A 125 9.46 0.64 -2.01
C ALA A 125 10.08 1.27 -0.75
N MET A 126 9.60 0.90 0.45
CA MET A 126 10.23 1.31 1.72
C MET A 126 11.62 0.68 1.94
N LEU A 127 11.97 -0.41 1.25
CA LEU A 127 13.34 -0.92 1.24
C LEU A 127 14.28 -0.09 0.37
N GLN A 128 13.74 0.85 -0.43
CA GLN A 128 14.48 1.74 -1.34
C GLN A 128 15.35 1.03 -2.38
N ASP A 129 15.13 -0.26 -2.59
CA ASP A 129 15.78 -1.05 -3.63
C ASP A 129 15.12 -0.75 -4.99
N ARG A 130 15.77 0.09 -5.79
CA ARG A 130 15.26 0.51 -7.10
C ARG A 130 15.29 -0.62 -8.14
N ARG A 131 16.14 -1.63 -8.00
CA ARG A 131 16.24 -2.74 -8.97
C ARG A 131 15.21 -3.84 -8.75
N ARG A 132 14.64 -3.92 -7.54
CA ARG A 132 13.66 -4.95 -7.22
C ARG A 132 12.39 -4.81 -8.07
N PRO A 133 12.04 -5.82 -8.89
CA PRO A 133 10.80 -5.79 -9.66
C PRO A 133 9.59 -5.92 -8.74
N LEU A 134 8.57 -5.09 -8.96
CA LEU A 134 7.31 -5.14 -8.21
C LEU A 134 6.22 -5.95 -8.93
N TRP A 135 6.37 -6.15 -10.24
CA TRP A 135 5.41 -6.88 -11.06
C TRP A 135 5.14 -8.33 -10.63
N PRO A 136 6.07 -9.10 -10.00
CA PRO A 136 5.74 -10.46 -9.57
C PRO A 136 4.59 -10.50 -8.57
N TRP A 137 4.48 -9.47 -7.73
CA TRP A 137 3.42 -9.33 -6.73
C TRP A 137 2.09 -8.89 -7.33
N LEU A 138 2.10 -8.32 -8.54
CA LEU A 138 0.90 -8.10 -9.34
C LEU A 138 0.47 -9.41 -10.02
N LEU A 139 1.40 -10.20 -10.55
CA LEU A 139 1.04 -11.46 -11.23
C LEU A 139 0.53 -12.53 -10.27
N VAL A 140 1.01 -12.56 -9.02
CA VAL A 140 0.52 -13.53 -8.01
C VAL A 140 -0.97 -13.36 -7.70
N GLN A 141 -1.56 -12.24 -8.10
CA GLN A 141 -2.97 -11.92 -7.96
C GLN A 141 -3.85 -12.54 -9.05
N ALA A 142 -3.28 -12.99 -10.16
CA ALA A 142 -4.05 -13.54 -11.29
C ALA A 142 -4.97 -14.71 -10.90
N PRO A 143 -4.57 -15.68 -10.04
CA PRO A 143 -5.47 -16.74 -9.61
C PRO A 143 -6.68 -16.23 -8.82
N VAL A 144 -6.57 -15.13 -8.08
CA VAL A 144 -7.71 -14.54 -7.38
C VAL A 144 -8.68 -13.88 -8.35
N ALA A 145 -8.18 -13.17 -9.37
CA ALA A 145 -9.05 -12.66 -10.44
C ALA A 145 -9.82 -13.79 -11.13
N VAL A 146 -9.14 -14.90 -11.45
CA VAL A 146 -9.75 -16.08 -12.08
C VAL A 146 -10.78 -16.72 -11.15
N LEU A 147 -10.41 -17.00 -9.90
CA LEU A 147 -11.31 -17.60 -8.91
C LEU A 147 -12.53 -16.71 -8.65
N GLY A 148 -12.34 -15.39 -8.59
CA GLY A 148 -13.41 -14.41 -8.50
C GLY A 148 -14.37 -14.48 -9.69
N ALA A 149 -13.83 -14.43 -10.92
CA ALA A 149 -14.63 -14.50 -12.14
C ALA A 149 -15.40 -15.83 -12.26
N VAL A 150 -14.73 -16.96 -12.01
CA VAL A 150 -15.36 -18.28 -12.02
C VAL A 150 -16.40 -18.41 -10.91
N GLY A 151 -16.11 -17.90 -9.71
CA GLY A 151 -17.04 -17.89 -8.59
C GLY A 151 -18.30 -17.08 -8.86
N MET A 152 -18.17 -15.93 -9.52
CA MET A 152 -19.33 -15.15 -9.98
C MET A 152 -20.13 -15.88 -11.06
N ALA A 153 -19.46 -16.42 -12.08
CA ALA A 153 -20.11 -17.13 -13.19
C ALA A 153 -20.84 -18.41 -12.74
N GLN A 154 -20.24 -19.17 -11.83
CA GLN A 154 -20.80 -20.41 -11.29
C GLN A 154 -21.65 -20.19 -10.04
N ARG A 155 -21.81 -18.94 -9.59
CA ARG A 155 -22.50 -18.57 -8.35
C ARG A 155 -22.03 -19.39 -7.13
N SER A 156 -20.71 -19.55 -6.99
CA SER A 156 -20.09 -20.38 -5.96
C SER A 156 -19.26 -19.54 -5.00
N TRP A 157 -19.71 -19.51 -3.74
CA TRP A 157 -18.96 -18.89 -2.63
C TRP A 157 -17.63 -19.61 -2.37
N LEU A 158 -17.60 -20.94 -2.53
CA LEU A 158 -16.39 -21.73 -2.35
C LEU A 158 -15.29 -21.26 -3.30
N LEU A 159 -15.61 -21.11 -4.59
CA LEU A 159 -14.64 -20.70 -5.61
C LEU A 159 -14.30 -19.21 -5.50
N GLY A 160 -15.32 -18.34 -5.46
CA GLY A 160 -15.14 -16.89 -5.53
C GLY A 160 -14.63 -16.25 -4.25
N TYR A 161 -14.93 -16.83 -3.09
CA TYR A 161 -14.53 -16.28 -1.80
C TYR A 161 -13.57 -17.19 -1.06
N THR A 162 -13.96 -18.41 -0.73
CA THR A 162 -13.17 -19.26 0.17
C THR A 162 -11.80 -19.57 -0.41
N LEU A 163 -11.72 -20.15 -1.61
CA LEU A 163 -10.43 -20.46 -2.25
C LEU A 163 -9.63 -19.20 -2.59
N ALA A 164 -10.30 -18.13 -3.01
CA ALA A 164 -9.65 -16.85 -3.29
C ALA A 164 -8.99 -16.25 -2.03
N CYS A 165 -9.66 -16.31 -0.88
CA CYS A 165 -9.11 -15.88 0.42
C CYS A 165 -7.95 -16.78 0.86
N TRP A 166 -8.05 -18.10 0.72
CA TRP A 166 -6.94 -19.01 1.04
C TRP A 166 -5.71 -18.74 0.17
N TRP A 167 -5.91 -18.54 -1.12
CA TRP A 167 -4.84 -18.13 -2.04
C TRP A 167 -4.22 -16.78 -1.61
N GLN A 168 -5.05 -15.81 -1.23
CA GLN A 168 -4.58 -14.50 -0.78
C GLN A 168 -3.73 -14.61 0.50
N LEU A 169 -4.21 -15.36 1.49
CA LEU A 169 -3.48 -15.61 2.74
C LEU A 169 -2.13 -16.29 2.47
N GLY A 170 -2.11 -17.32 1.61
CA GLY A 170 -0.87 -17.97 1.19
C GLY A 170 0.08 -17.00 0.49
N SER A 171 -0.43 -16.16 -0.41
CA SER A 171 0.36 -15.15 -1.13
C SER A 171 0.95 -14.10 -0.18
N ILE A 172 0.19 -13.65 0.82
CA ILE A 172 0.69 -12.73 1.84
C ILE A 172 1.74 -13.40 2.72
N ALA A 173 1.57 -14.67 3.11
CA ALA A 173 2.56 -15.40 3.90
C ALA A 173 3.89 -15.58 3.13
N VAL A 174 3.81 -15.91 1.84
CA VAL A 174 4.98 -15.96 0.95
C VAL A 174 5.62 -14.58 0.81
N PHE A 175 4.82 -13.52 0.65
CA PHE A 175 5.32 -12.15 0.61
C PHE A 175 6.06 -11.75 1.89
N ILE A 176 5.51 -12.04 3.07
CA ILE A 176 6.17 -11.75 4.36
C ILE A 176 7.50 -12.49 4.46
N THR A 177 7.54 -13.77 4.08
CA THR A 177 8.77 -14.56 4.09
C THR A 177 9.83 -13.93 3.16
N TYR A 178 9.43 -13.57 1.95
CA TYR A 178 10.27 -12.85 1.00
C TYR A 178 10.70 -11.48 1.55
N TYR A 179 9.79 -10.74 2.18
CA TYR A 179 10.05 -9.41 2.71
C TYR A 179 11.07 -9.44 3.84
N ILE A 180 10.98 -10.43 4.74
CA ILE A 180 11.98 -10.68 5.79
C ILE A 180 13.35 -10.96 5.16
N TYR A 181 13.40 -11.78 4.12
CA TYR A 181 14.64 -12.05 3.39
C TYR A 181 15.22 -10.77 2.77
N ALA A 182 14.40 -9.99 2.06
CA ALA A 182 14.80 -8.73 1.44
C ALA A 182 15.27 -7.70 2.49
N LEU A 183 14.57 -7.60 3.62
CA LEU A 183 14.94 -6.74 4.75
C LEU A 183 16.29 -7.13 5.33
N ARG A 184 16.57 -8.44 5.49
CA ARG A 184 17.88 -8.93 5.97
C ARG A 184 19.00 -8.65 4.97
N GLN A 185 18.73 -8.71 3.67
CA GLN A 185 19.70 -8.32 2.64
C GLN A 185 19.99 -6.82 2.73
N TYR A 186 18.93 -6.00 2.82
CA TYR A 186 19.04 -4.55 2.94
C TYR A 186 19.78 -4.12 4.21
N GLY A 187 19.49 -4.74 5.36
CA GLY A 187 20.18 -4.48 6.62
C GLY A 187 21.66 -4.84 6.58
N ARG A 188 22.01 -6.00 6.00
CA ARG A 188 23.41 -6.39 5.76
C ARG A 188 24.13 -5.38 4.87
N TRP A 189 23.44 -4.92 3.84
CA TRP A 189 23.99 -3.92 2.95
C TRP A 189 24.24 -2.57 3.68
N LEU A 190 23.28 -2.07 4.45
CA LEU A 190 23.43 -0.83 5.23
C LEU A 190 24.62 -0.90 6.20
N LEU A 191 24.79 -2.05 6.87
CA LEU A 191 25.94 -2.31 7.75
C LEU A 191 27.28 -2.22 6.99
N MET A 192 27.35 -2.76 5.77
CA MET A 192 28.57 -2.75 4.96
C MET A 192 28.91 -1.37 4.38
N SER A 193 27.91 -0.51 4.19
CA SER A 193 28.09 0.81 3.59
C SER A 193 28.22 1.97 4.60
N TYR A 194 28.37 1.68 5.90
CA TYR A 194 28.42 2.68 6.97
C TYR A 194 27.28 3.72 6.90
N ALA A 195 26.16 3.33 6.30
CA ALA A 195 24.99 4.18 6.22
C ALA A 195 24.32 4.15 7.59
N ASP A 196 24.13 5.33 8.18
CA ASP A 196 23.53 5.50 9.50
C ASP A 196 22.24 4.66 9.64
N LEU A 197 22.35 3.59 10.43
CA LEU A 197 21.28 2.62 10.68
C LEU A 197 20.23 3.19 11.63
N GLU A 198 20.60 4.18 12.44
CA GLU A 198 19.79 4.73 13.53
C GLU A 198 18.56 5.47 12.99
N HIS A 199 18.69 6.08 11.81
CA HIS A 199 17.64 6.90 11.20
C HIS A 199 16.71 6.16 10.22
N LYS A 200 17.04 4.91 9.83
CA LYS A 200 16.28 4.24 8.75
C LYS A 200 15.13 3.36 9.21
N GLN A 201 15.07 3.02 10.50
CA GLN A 201 13.93 2.40 11.18
C GLN A 201 13.20 1.32 10.35
N VAL A 202 13.94 0.49 9.62
CA VAL A 202 13.39 -0.41 8.59
C VAL A 202 12.58 -1.55 9.20
N TRP A 203 12.74 -1.83 10.49
CA TRP A 203 11.88 -2.73 11.24
C TRP A 203 10.41 -2.24 11.32
N GLN A 204 10.16 -0.93 11.20
CA GLN A 204 8.80 -0.38 11.23
C GLN A 204 7.97 -0.82 10.02
N SER A 205 8.58 -1.01 8.84
CA SER A 205 7.85 -1.52 7.68
C SER A 205 7.53 -3.01 7.82
N LEU A 206 8.39 -3.79 8.50
CA LEU A 206 8.07 -5.17 8.85
C LEU A 206 6.96 -5.26 9.90
N ALA A 207 7.02 -4.43 10.96
CA ALA A 207 5.95 -4.34 11.95
C ALA A 207 4.62 -3.97 11.29
N LEU A 208 4.62 -3.01 10.36
CA LEU A 208 3.45 -2.65 9.57
C LEU A 208 2.94 -3.83 8.73
N ALA A 209 3.83 -4.56 8.06
CA ALA A 209 3.45 -5.74 7.28
C ALA A 209 2.76 -6.82 8.14
N LEU A 210 3.26 -7.07 9.35
CA LEU A 210 2.67 -8.00 10.30
C LEU A 210 1.33 -7.51 10.84
N VAL A 211 1.21 -6.21 11.12
CA VAL A 211 -0.06 -5.59 11.53
C VAL A 211 -1.09 -5.71 10.40
N PHE A 212 -0.71 -5.44 9.14
CA PHE A 212 -1.60 -5.65 8.00
C PHE A 212 -2.05 -7.10 7.86
N PHE A 213 -1.14 -8.06 8.05
CA PHE A 213 -1.48 -9.48 8.01
C PHE A 213 -2.49 -9.86 9.10
N ALA A 214 -2.27 -9.39 10.34
CA ALA A 214 -3.18 -9.62 11.45
C ALA A 214 -4.56 -8.98 11.21
N ILE A 215 -4.59 -7.72 10.74
CA ILE A 215 -5.83 -7.03 10.38
C ILE A 215 -6.57 -7.79 9.28
N TYR A 216 -5.86 -8.20 8.21
CA TYR A 216 -6.45 -8.92 7.10
C TYR A 216 -7.04 -10.28 7.53
N GLY A 217 -6.36 -11.03 8.40
CA GLY A 217 -6.89 -12.28 8.99
C GLY A 217 -8.11 -12.05 9.89
N LEU A 218 -8.09 -11.01 10.72
CA LEU A 218 -9.24 -10.63 11.56
C LEU A 218 -10.44 -10.14 10.75
N TYR A 219 -10.18 -9.52 9.61
CA TYR A 219 -11.21 -8.99 8.71
C TYR A 219 -11.87 -10.09 7.88
N THR A 220 -11.08 -11.00 7.31
CA THR A 220 -11.57 -12.14 6.50
C THR A 220 -12.27 -13.23 7.32
N SER A 221 -11.99 -13.33 8.62
CA SER A 221 -12.67 -14.28 9.53
C SER A 221 -14.03 -13.80 10.05
N ASN A 222 -14.54 -12.65 9.59
CA ASN A 222 -15.69 -12.00 10.21
C ASN A 222 -16.96 -11.96 9.36
N MET A 223 -18.10 -12.05 10.05
CA MET A 223 -19.46 -12.10 9.47
C MET A 223 -20.20 -10.74 9.42
N GLY A 224 -19.50 -9.59 9.47
CA GLY A 224 -20.12 -8.26 9.26
C GLY A 224 -20.69 -7.56 10.50
N ALA A 225 -20.01 -7.69 11.64
CA ALA A 225 -20.38 -6.94 12.85
C ALA A 225 -20.02 -5.44 12.73
N LEU A 226 -20.97 -4.54 13.04
CA LEU A 226 -20.83 -3.08 12.94
C LEU A 226 -19.59 -2.53 13.66
N SER A 227 -19.27 -3.02 14.85
CA SER A 227 -18.06 -2.59 15.59
C SER A 227 -16.77 -2.86 14.82
N ARG A 228 -16.73 -3.92 14.00
CA ARG A 228 -15.57 -4.21 13.15
C ARG A 228 -15.56 -3.37 11.87
N GLU A 229 -16.72 -2.96 11.37
CA GLU A 229 -16.82 -1.97 10.30
C GLU A 229 -16.27 -0.61 10.77
N TYR A 230 -16.60 -0.17 11.98
CA TYR A 230 -15.97 1.02 12.58
C TYR A 230 -14.47 0.87 12.77
N LEU A 231 -14.05 -0.27 13.32
CA LEU A 231 -12.62 -0.57 13.51
C LEU A 231 -11.87 -0.51 12.19
N SER A 232 -12.44 -1.02 11.09
CA SER A 232 -11.78 -0.95 9.78
C SER A 232 -11.58 0.49 9.32
N GLN A 233 -12.53 1.39 9.58
CA GLN A 233 -12.37 2.80 9.20
C GLN A 233 -11.31 3.52 10.06
N VAL A 234 -11.28 3.25 11.37
CA VAL A 234 -10.24 3.79 12.26
C VAL A 234 -8.86 3.29 11.82
N LEU A 235 -8.76 2.00 11.47
CA LEU A 235 -7.53 1.44 10.92
C LEU A 235 -7.16 2.10 9.60
N THR A 236 -8.09 2.31 8.67
CA THR A 236 -7.83 3.04 7.42
C THR A 236 -7.20 4.41 7.70
N VAL A 237 -7.76 5.20 8.61
CA VAL A 237 -7.21 6.52 8.98
C VAL A 237 -5.78 6.39 9.53
N ALA A 238 -5.55 5.45 10.45
CA ALA A 238 -4.22 5.22 11.02
C ALA A 238 -3.20 4.79 9.95
N ILE A 239 -3.62 3.95 9.00
CA ILE A 239 -2.79 3.49 7.89
C ILE A 239 -2.45 4.64 6.95
N VAL A 240 -3.43 5.47 6.58
CA VAL A 240 -3.19 6.66 5.74
C VAL A 240 -2.17 7.58 6.42
N ALA A 241 -2.37 7.90 7.70
CA ALA A 241 -1.46 8.74 8.46
C ALA A 241 -0.03 8.17 8.50
N PHE A 242 0.09 6.87 8.79
CA PHE A 242 1.38 6.18 8.81
C PHE A 242 2.07 6.21 7.44
N LEU A 243 1.34 5.89 6.37
CA LEU A 243 1.87 5.82 5.02
C LEU A 243 2.36 7.19 4.54
N VAL A 244 1.61 8.25 4.80
CA VAL A 244 2.03 9.63 4.49
C VAL A 244 3.26 10.00 5.31
N TRP A 245 3.23 9.79 6.63
CA TRP A 245 4.37 10.05 7.50
C TRP A 245 5.62 9.33 7.01
N ARG A 246 5.51 8.06 6.65
CA ARG A 246 6.64 7.26 6.21
C ARG A 246 7.14 7.66 4.82
N ALA A 247 6.24 7.97 3.89
CA ALA A 247 6.60 8.47 2.57
C ALA A 247 7.30 9.84 2.62
N GLU A 248 7.11 10.59 3.70
CA GLU A 248 7.69 11.91 3.93
C GLU A 248 8.99 11.88 4.71
N THR A 249 9.11 10.99 5.70
CA THR A 249 10.25 10.93 6.64
C THR A 249 11.32 9.93 6.24
N LEU A 250 11.02 8.96 5.36
CA LEU A 250 12.03 8.00 4.93
C LEU A 250 13.01 8.65 3.95
N GLU A 251 14.20 8.99 4.47
CA GLU A 251 15.28 9.62 3.71
C GLU A 251 15.79 8.72 2.59
N GLU A 252 15.88 9.25 1.37
CA GLU A 252 16.47 8.54 0.23
C GLU A 252 17.99 8.40 0.39
N LEU A 253 18.48 7.23 -0.01
CA LEU A 253 19.90 6.95 -0.15
C LEU A 253 20.50 7.78 -1.29
N SER A 254 21.53 8.57 -1.00
CA SER A 254 22.33 9.23 -2.04
C SER A 254 22.97 8.18 -2.95
N ASP A 255 23.06 8.44 -4.25
CA ASP A 255 23.48 7.51 -5.32
C ASP A 255 24.95 7.00 -5.21
N GLY A 256 25.61 7.15 -4.05
CA GLY A 256 26.91 6.60 -3.70
C GLY A 256 26.95 5.08 -3.43
N GLY A 257 25.87 4.34 -3.73
CA GLY A 257 25.91 2.88 -3.97
C GLY A 257 24.92 2.02 -3.17
N PRO A 258 24.71 0.74 -3.54
CA PRO A 258 25.24 -0.05 -4.66
C PRO A 258 24.05 -0.75 -5.40
N PRO A 259 24.22 -1.89 -6.12
CA PRO A 259 23.44 -2.25 -7.32
C PRO A 259 21.92 -2.23 -7.14
#